data_AF-A0AAD1ZGA2-F1
#
_entry.id   AF-A0AAD1ZGA2-F1
#
_cell.length_a   1.000
_cell.length_b   1.000
_cell.length_c   1.000
_cell.angle_alpha   90.00
_cell.angle_beta   90.00
_cell.angle_gamma   90.00
#
_symmetry.space_group_name_H-M   'P 1'
#
loop_
_entity.id
_entity.type
_entity.pdbx_description
1 polymer ?
#
loop_
_entity_poly.entity_id
_entity_poly.type
_entity_poly.pdbx_seq_one_letter_code
_entity_poly.pdbx_strand_id
1 'polypeptide(L)'
;MKKKMVKLEYVLLLIFGAIMAIILLAGSITIGKLVFSRHHLPTPSNYTVELHKVLMFFDAQRWGYYYVGDAIKFNFPTSFAMTTFSWSVIEYSAKYEADGKLAQVKDIIKWGTDYFLKTFDFTPHSIDRIVQQVGDGYTSGGPSPNDRYCWTRPRTSILIVLLPSGSN
;
A
#
# COMPACT_ATOMS: atom_id res chain seq x y z
N MET A 1 10.71 -43.58 48.16
CA MET A 1 10.59 -42.10 48.14
C MET A 1 10.84 -41.47 46.76
N LYS A 2 12.03 -41.61 46.13
CA LYS A 2 12.46 -40.85 44.93
C LYS A 2 11.38 -40.50 43.88
N LYS A 3 10.55 -41.45 43.41
CA LYS A 3 9.47 -41.18 42.41
C LYS A 3 8.46 -40.08 42.82
N LYS A 4 8.21 -39.83 44.12
CA LYS A 4 7.34 -38.72 44.57
C LYS A 4 8.03 -37.35 44.48
N MET A 5 9.34 -37.28 44.66
CA MET A 5 10.10 -36.01 44.61
C MET A 5 10.23 -35.52 43.16
N VAL A 6 10.59 -36.40 42.23
CA VAL A 6 10.67 -36.07 40.78
C VAL A 6 9.32 -35.57 40.24
N LYS A 7 8.19 -36.13 40.72
CA LYS A 7 6.86 -35.65 40.34
C LYS A 7 6.54 -34.26 40.92
N LEU A 8 7.09 -33.91 42.08
CA LEU A 8 6.92 -32.59 42.69
C LEU A 8 7.79 -31.54 41.96
N GLU A 9 9.05 -31.87 41.68
CA GLU A 9 9.99 -31.03 40.92
C GLU A 9 9.43 -30.69 39.52
N TYR A 10 8.88 -31.69 38.82
CA TYR A 10 8.24 -31.46 37.52
C TYR A 10 6.99 -30.56 37.59
N VAL A 11 6.17 -30.68 38.65
CA VAL A 11 5.01 -29.80 38.87
C VAL A 11 5.46 -28.36 39.16
N LEU A 12 6.51 -28.16 39.96
CA LEU A 12 7.07 -26.83 40.24
C LEU A 12 7.62 -26.17 38.96
N LEU A 13 8.32 -26.92 38.11
CA LEU A 13 8.82 -26.43 36.82
C LEU A 13 7.69 -26.05 35.86
N LEU A 14 6.61 -26.83 35.79
CA LEU A 14 5.43 -26.49 34.99
C LEU A 14 4.73 -25.21 35.48
N ILE A 15 4.58 -25.04 36.81
CA ILE A 15 3.98 -23.83 37.39
C ILE A 15 4.84 -22.60 37.07
N PHE A 16 6.16 -22.70 37.23
CA PHE A 16 7.08 -21.59 36.91
C PHE A 16 7.06 -21.24 35.42
N GLY A 17 7.06 -22.24 34.53
CA GLY A 17 6.94 -22.03 33.09
C GLY A 17 5.63 -21.37 32.68
N ALA A 18 4.50 -21.78 33.28
CA ALA A 18 3.19 -21.16 33.03
C ALA A 18 3.14 -19.69 33.49
N ILE A 19 3.70 -19.38 34.68
CA ILE A 19 3.79 -18.01 35.19
C ILE A 19 4.63 -17.13 34.26
N MET A 20 5.79 -17.62 33.81
CA MET A 20 6.65 -16.88 32.86
C MET A 20 5.94 -16.64 31.51
N ALA A 21 5.19 -17.62 30.99
CA ALA A 21 4.40 -17.45 29.77
C ALA A 21 3.30 -16.39 29.93
N ILE A 22 2.58 -16.37 31.05
CA ILE A 22 1.56 -15.36 31.37
C ILE A 22 2.18 -13.96 31.45
N ILE A 23 3.35 -13.81 32.08
CA ILE A 23 4.06 -12.52 32.18
C ILE A 23 4.47 -12.01 30.80
N LEU A 24 4.99 -12.87 29.91
CA LEU A 24 5.37 -12.48 28.54
C LEU A 24 4.16 -12.05 27.69
N LEU A 25 3.02 -12.74 27.83
CA LEU A 25 1.78 -12.39 27.13
C LEU A 25 1.13 -11.11 27.67
N ALA A 26 1.09 -10.92 28.99
CA ALA A 26 0.62 -9.67 29.60
C ALA A 26 1.53 -8.48 29.24
N GLY A 27 2.84 -8.72 29.20
CA GLY A 27 3.85 -7.74 28.79
C GLY A 27 3.67 -7.29 27.34
N SER A 28 3.52 -8.22 26.40
CA SER A 28 3.33 -7.88 24.98
C SER A 28 2.02 -7.14 24.71
N ILE A 29 0.92 -7.50 25.38
CA ILE A 29 -0.36 -6.76 25.33
C ILE A 29 -0.19 -5.33 25.89
N THR A 30 0.54 -5.18 26.99
CA THR A 30 0.78 -3.88 27.63
C THR A 30 1.67 -2.99 26.78
N ILE A 31 2.74 -3.54 26.20
CA ILE A 31 3.61 -2.84 25.24
C ILE A 31 2.83 -2.46 23.98
N GLY A 32 1.98 -3.35 23.45
CA GLY A 32 1.11 -3.06 22.31
C GLY A 32 0.18 -1.86 22.58
N LYS A 33 -0.50 -1.85 23.74
CA LYS A 33 -1.31 -0.69 24.17
C LYS A 33 -0.47 0.56 24.36
N LEU A 34 0.72 0.47 24.95
CA LEU A 34 1.61 1.61 25.18
C LEU A 34 2.12 2.21 23.86
N VAL A 35 2.55 1.39 22.91
CA VAL A 35 3.01 1.81 21.57
C VAL A 35 1.87 2.42 20.80
N PHE A 36 0.69 1.80 20.78
CA PHE A 36 -0.48 2.36 20.09
C PHE A 36 -0.94 3.69 20.70
N SER A 37 -0.89 3.83 22.04
CA SER A 37 -1.24 5.07 22.75
C SER A 37 -0.20 6.19 22.61
N ARG A 38 1.01 5.91 22.08
CA ARG A 38 2.02 6.94 21.77
C ARG A 38 1.68 7.71 20.49
N HIS A 39 0.80 7.19 19.65
CA HIS A 39 0.11 8.00 18.67
C HIS A 39 -0.93 8.86 19.40
N HIS A 40 -0.49 10.03 19.86
CA HIS A 40 -1.40 11.14 20.10
C HIS A 40 -2.26 11.30 18.84
N LEU A 41 -3.57 11.03 18.94
CA LEU A 41 -4.48 11.37 17.85
C LEU A 41 -4.26 12.85 17.56
N PRO A 42 -4.04 13.24 16.29
CA PRO A 42 -3.94 14.65 15.97
C PRO A 42 -5.20 15.34 16.47
N THR A 43 -5.01 16.44 17.19
CA THR A 43 -6.07 17.40 17.51
C THR A 43 -6.93 17.62 16.26
N PRO A 44 -8.27 17.80 16.37
CA PRO A 44 -9.19 17.83 15.23
C PRO A 44 -9.05 19.07 14.33
N SER A 45 -7.86 19.22 13.76
CA SER A 45 -7.64 19.76 12.42
C SER A 45 -8.61 19.07 11.46
N ASN A 46 -9.20 19.87 10.59
CA ASN A 46 -10.41 19.50 9.88
C ASN A 46 -10.17 18.25 9.00
N TYR A 47 -10.68 17.08 9.41
CA TYR A 47 -10.38 15.81 8.76
C TYR A 47 -10.81 15.81 7.28
N THR A 48 -11.87 16.56 6.94
CA THR A 48 -12.30 16.81 5.56
C THR A 48 -11.21 17.46 4.71
N VAL A 49 -10.36 18.32 5.28
CA VAL A 49 -9.23 18.99 4.58
C VAL A 49 -8.07 18.03 4.38
N GLU A 50 -7.70 17.22 5.37
CA GLU A 50 -6.65 16.22 5.21
C GLU A 50 -7.06 15.11 4.24
N LEU A 51 -8.32 14.65 4.34
CA LEU A 51 -8.91 13.77 3.33
C LEU A 51 -8.89 14.41 1.94
N HIS A 52 -9.25 15.69 1.81
CA HIS A 52 -9.23 16.35 0.52
C HIS A 52 -7.82 16.40 -0.10
N LYS A 53 -6.77 16.67 0.69
CA LYS A 53 -5.36 16.59 0.24
C LYS A 53 -4.98 15.18 -0.20
N VAL A 54 -5.36 14.16 0.57
CA VAL A 54 -5.12 12.75 0.23
C VAL A 54 -5.79 12.38 -1.11
N LEU A 55 -7.04 12.79 -1.32
CA LEU A 55 -7.74 12.55 -2.60
C LEU A 55 -7.12 13.33 -3.76
N MET A 56 -6.68 14.58 -3.55
CA MET A 56 -5.92 15.34 -4.57
C MET A 56 -4.64 14.62 -4.98
N PHE A 57 -3.90 14.03 -4.02
CA PHE A 57 -2.68 13.28 -4.31
C PHE A 57 -2.96 12.09 -5.24
N PHE A 58 -3.93 11.24 -4.91
CA PHE A 58 -4.27 10.09 -5.77
C PHE A 58 -4.87 10.50 -7.12
N ASP A 59 -5.63 11.59 -7.19
CA ASP A 59 -6.10 12.15 -8.47
C ASP A 59 -4.95 12.69 -9.35
N ALA A 60 -3.90 13.23 -8.75
CA ALA A 60 -2.71 13.66 -9.49
C ALA A 60 -1.98 12.46 -10.14
N GLN A 61 -1.80 11.36 -9.39
CA GLN A 61 -1.10 10.16 -9.89
C GLN A 61 -1.79 9.55 -11.12
N ARG A 62 -3.13 9.68 -11.26
CA ARG A 62 -3.89 9.16 -12.42
C ARG A 62 -3.35 9.68 -13.76
N TRP A 63 -2.95 10.95 -13.82
CA TRP A 63 -2.53 11.63 -15.04
C TRP A 63 -1.02 11.48 -15.33
N GLY A 64 -0.35 10.61 -14.57
CA GLY A 64 1.08 10.35 -14.64
C GLY A 64 1.82 10.94 -13.46
N TYR A 65 2.14 10.11 -12.49
CA TYR A 65 3.33 10.09 -11.60
C TYR A 65 3.06 8.88 -10.67
N TYR A 66 3.61 7.69 -10.93
CA TYR A 66 4.96 7.22 -10.57
C TYR A 66 5.21 7.07 -9.05
N TYR A 67 6.37 6.52 -8.68
CA TYR A 67 6.73 6.12 -7.31
C TYR A 67 8.01 6.83 -6.85
N VAL A 68 7.85 7.87 -6.01
CA VAL A 68 8.94 8.76 -5.55
C VAL A 68 9.48 9.71 -6.64
N GLY A 69 8.62 10.14 -7.56
CA GLY A 69 8.84 11.37 -8.36
C GLY A 69 9.70 11.25 -9.62
N ASP A 70 10.02 10.04 -10.05
CA ASP A 70 10.20 9.72 -11.47
C ASP A 70 8.84 9.88 -12.23
N ALA A 71 8.72 9.59 -13.54
CA ALA A 71 7.39 9.17 -14.23
C ALA A 71 6.39 6.32 -14.49
N ILE A 72 7.15 5.16 -14.60
CA ILE A 72 7.23 3.96 -13.74
C ILE A 72 6.03 3.75 -12.82
N LYS A 73 5.01 3.13 -13.39
CA LYS A 73 3.89 2.55 -12.65
C LYS A 73 4.35 1.20 -12.12
N PHE A 74 4.55 1.09 -10.81
CA PHE A 74 4.79 -0.18 -10.14
C PHE A 74 3.46 -0.75 -9.63
N ASN A 75 3.05 -1.93 -10.09
CA ASN A 75 1.74 -2.48 -9.73
C ASN A 75 1.63 -2.83 -8.24
N PHE A 76 2.70 -3.35 -7.61
CA PHE A 76 2.67 -3.81 -6.22
C PHE A 76 2.34 -2.72 -5.17
N PRO A 77 3.04 -1.56 -5.11
CA PRO A 77 2.65 -0.49 -4.18
C PRO A 77 1.30 0.12 -4.54
N THR A 78 0.94 0.14 -5.83
CA THR A 78 -0.36 0.65 -6.30
C THR A 78 -1.50 -0.27 -5.85
N SER A 79 -1.33 -1.60 -5.89
CA SER A 79 -2.38 -2.56 -5.52
C SER A 79 -2.58 -2.61 -4.00
N PHE A 80 -1.50 -2.47 -3.23
CA PHE A 80 -1.57 -2.21 -1.79
C PHE A 80 -2.40 -0.96 -1.50
N ALA A 81 -2.07 0.18 -2.13
CA ALA A 81 -2.80 1.44 -1.93
C ALA A 81 -4.29 1.33 -2.29
N MET A 82 -4.63 0.74 -3.45
CA MET A 82 -6.03 0.54 -3.86
C MET A 82 -6.80 -0.41 -2.91
N THR A 83 -6.12 -1.40 -2.32
CA THR A 83 -6.71 -2.30 -1.32
C THR A 83 -7.04 -1.55 -0.03
N THR A 84 -6.09 -0.76 0.50
CA THR A 84 -6.30 0.07 1.70
C THR A 84 -7.41 1.11 1.47
N PHE A 85 -7.45 1.74 0.29
CA PHE A 85 -8.52 2.65 -0.09
C PHE A 85 -9.89 1.97 -0.07
N SER A 86 -10.00 0.81 -0.72
CA SER A 86 -11.25 0.03 -0.79
C SER A 86 -11.75 -0.37 0.59
N TRP A 87 -10.86 -0.86 1.47
CA TRP A 87 -11.21 -1.18 2.85
C TRP A 87 -11.66 0.07 3.63
N SER A 88 -10.96 1.20 3.49
CA SER A 88 -11.37 2.45 4.16
C SER A 88 -12.77 2.90 3.75
N VAL A 89 -13.15 2.74 2.47
CA VAL A 89 -14.49 3.09 1.96
C VAL A 89 -15.56 2.11 2.47
N ILE A 90 -15.23 0.84 2.65
CA ILE A 90 -16.14 -0.13 3.29
C ILE A 90 -16.42 0.28 4.74
N GLU A 91 -15.36 0.54 5.53
CA GLU A 91 -15.45 0.85 6.96
C GLU A 91 -16.07 2.23 7.25
N TYR A 92 -15.73 3.26 6.45
CA TYR A 92 -16.07 4.65 6.72
C TYR A 92 -16.95 5.33 5.65
N SER A 93 -17.63 4.54 4.81
CA SER A 93 -18.57 4.98 3.76
C SER A 93 -19.42 6.20 4.13
N ALA A 94 -20.13 6.15 5.26
CA ALA A 94 -21.00 7.22 5.73
C ALA A 94 -20.26 8.55 6.04
N LYS A 95 -18.98 8.51 6.42
CA LYS A 95 -18.16 9.72 6.62
C LYS A 95 -17.78 10.34 5.28
N TYR A 96 -17.35 9.51 4.33
CA TYR A 96 -17.08 9.95 2.95
C TYR A 96 -18.33 10.53 2.28
N GLU A 97 -19.52 10.05 2.62
CA GLU A 97 -20.80 10.57 2.13
C GLU A 97 -21.15 11.92 2.76
N ALA A 98 -20.99 12.06 4.09
CA ALA A 98 -21.18 13.32 4.80
C ALA A 98 -20.21 14.43 4.33
N ASP A 99 -18.96 14.08 4.01
CA ASP A 99 -17.96 14.99 3.41
C ASP A 99 -18.21 15.27 1.91
N GLY A 100 -19.20 14.63 1.27
CA GLY A 100 -19.46 14.72 -0.17
C GLY A 100 -18.35 14.12 -1.05
N LYS A 101 -17.42 13.36 -0.46
CA LYS A 101 -16.23 12.80 -1.11
C LYS A 101 -16.40 11.39 -1.67
N LEU A 102 -17.43 10.65 -1.27
CA LEU A 102 -17.64 9.23 -1.61
C LEU A 102 -17.54 8.95 -3.13
N ALA A 103 -18.05 9.86 -3.97
CA ALA A 103 -17.94 9.74 -5.43
C ALA A 103 -16.49 9.85 -5.92
N GLN A 104 -15.72 10.83 -5.42
CA GLN A 104 -14.30 11.02 -5.74
C GLN A 104 -13.47 9.78 -5.35
N VAL A 105 -13.72 9.19 -4.16
CA VAL A 105 -12.97 7.99 -3.72
C VAL A 105 -13.31 6.76 -4.56
N LYS A 106 -14.60 6.55 -4.88
CA LYS A 106 -15.04 5.44 -5.75
C LYS A 106 -14.44 5.54 -7.16
N ASP A 107 -14.33 6.75 -7.71
CA ASP A 107 -13.74 6.99 -9.02
C ASP A 107 -12.21 6.79 -9.05
N ILE A 108 -11.49 7.16 -7.97
CA ILE A 108 -10.06 6.82 -7.79
C ILE A 108 -9.88 5.29 -7.80
N ILE A 109 -10.67 4.57 -7.00
CA ILE A 109 -10.60 3.10 -6.90
C ILE A 109 -10.91 2.47 -8.26
N LYS A 110 -11.97 2.93 -8.95
CA LYS A 110 -12.34 2.46 -10.28
C LYS A 110 -11.22 2.67 -11.29
N TRP A 111 -10.59 3.84 -11.31
CA TRP A 111 -9.47 4.10 -12.21
C TRP A 111 -8.28 3.16 -11.95
N GLY A 112 -7.99 2.88 -10.67
CA GLY A 112 -6.95 1.92 -10.27
C GLY A 112 -7.26 0.48 -10.69
N THR A 113 -8.50 0.02 -10.53
CA THR A 113 -8.91 -1.33 -10.96
C THR A 113 -8.99 -1.44 -12.48
N ASP A 114 -9.50 -0.41 -13.19
CA ASP A 114 -9.49 -0.31 -14.65
C ASP A 114 -8.05 -0.34 -15.21
N TYR A 115 -7.07 0.23 -14.49
CA TYR A 115 -5.65 0.12 -14.83
C TYR A 115 -5.15 -1.33 -14.66
N PHE A 116 -5.41 -1.97 -13.51
CA PHE A 116 -4.97 -3.36 -13.31
C PHE A 116 -5.58 -4.32 -14.32
N LEU A 117 -6.88 -4.20 -14.64
CA LEU A 117 -7.53 -5.01 -15.67
C LEU A 117 -6.84 -4.93 -17.04
N LYS A 118 -6.21 -3.79 -17.37
CA LYS A 118 -5.42 -3.59 -18.60
C LYS A 118 -3.98 -4.11 -18.51
N THR A 119 -3.52 -4.54 -17.33
CA THR A 119 -2.18 -5.15 -17.16
C THR A 119 -2.19 -6.67 -17.33
N PHE A 120 -3.37 -7.31 -17.38
CA PHE A 120 -3.53 -8.72 -17.71
C PHE A 120 -3.73 -8.87 -19.22
N ASP A 121 -2.98 -9.78 -19.84
CA ASP A 121 -3.31 -10.32 -21.15
C ASP A 121 -4.32 -11.46 -20.94
N PHE A 122 -5.55 -11.30 -21.44
CA PHE A 122 -6.65 -12.24 -21.20
C PHE A 122 -7.09 -12.91 -22.49
N THR A 123 -6.85 -14.22 -22.60
CA THR A 123 -7.65 -15.07 -23.47
C THR A 123 -8.89 -15.53 -22.69
N PRO A 124 -9.92 -16.10 -23.33
CA PRO A 124 -11.07 -16.66 -22.60
C PRO A 124 -10.73 -17.81 -21.63
N HIS A 125 -9.52 -18.37 -21.69
CA HIS A 125 -9.13 -19.60 -20.99
C HIS A 125 -7.78 -19.54 -20.26
N SER A 126 -7.01 -18.46 -20.42
CA SER A 126 -5.68 -18.29 -19.80
C SER A 126 -5.36 -16.82 -19.51
N ILE A 127 -4.58 -16.61 -18.44
CA ILE A 127 -3.90 -15.35 -18.12
C ILE A 127 -2.40 -15.63 -18.22
N ASP A 128 -1.84 -15.46 -19.41
CA ASP A 128 -0.46 -15.88 -19.69
C ASP A 128 0.57 -14.80 -19.35
N ARG A 129 0.15 -13.53 -19.21
CA ARG A 129 1.04 -12.38 -19.02
C ARG A 129 0.44 -11.33 -18.09
N ILE A 130 1.28 -10.76 -17.23
CA ILE A 130 0.94 -9.64 -16.33
C ILE A 130 2.04 -8.57 -16.43
N VAL A 131 1.67 -7.35 -16.83
CA VAL A 131 2.57 -6.20 -16.90
C VAL A 131 2.73 -5.59 -15.50
N GLN A 132 3.75 -6.01 -14.75
CA GLN A 132 3.97 -5.56 -13.36
C GLN A 132 4.58 -4.15 -13.22
N GLN A 133 5.27 -3.67 -14.25
CA GLN A 133 5.92 -2.36 -14.30
C GLN A 133 5.74 -1.73 -15.69
N VAL A 134 5.46 -0.43 -15.75
CA VAL A 134 5.40 0.35 -17.01
C VAL A 134 6.26 1.60 -16.86
N GLY A 135 7.43 1.61 -17.51
CA GLY A 135 8.50 2.60 -17.35
C GLY A 135 9.81 1.95 -16.91
N ASP A 136 10.94 2.62 -17.11
CA ASP A 136 12.28 2.13 -16.72
C ASP A 136 13.00 3.10 -15.77
N GLY A 137 13.64 2.54 -14.76
CA GLY A 137 14.46 3.25 -13.78
C GLY A 137 15.82 2.59 -13.54
N TYR A 138 16.24 1.67 -14.41
CA TYR A 138 17.44 0.86 -14.23
C TYR A 138 18.73 1.69 -14.38
N THR A 139 19.33 2.06 -13.24
CA THR A 139 20.45 3.02 -13.17
C THR A 139 21.79 2.52 -13.71
N SER A 140 21.90 1.26 -14.12
CA SER A 140 23.17 0.60 -14.46
C SER A 140 23.74 0.92 -15.85
N GLY A 141 23.40 2.08 -16.44
CA GLY A 141 24.00 2.55 -17.70
C GLY A 141 23.48 1.87 -18.97
N GLY A 142 22.16 1.72 -19.12
CA GLY A 142 21.57 1.32 -20.41
C GLY A 142 21.83 2.35 -21.53
N PRO A 143 21.74 1.96 -22.82
CA PRO A 143 22.11 2.80 -23.96
C PRO A 143 21.14 3.97 -24.25
N SER A 144 20.06 4.10 -23.49
CA SER A 144 19.04 5.14 -23.64
C SER A 144 18.75 5.79 -22.28
N PRO A 145 18.40 7.10 -22.22
CA PRO A 145 17.98 7.73 -20.98
C PRO A 145 16.68 7.09 -20.46
N ASN A 146 16.75 6.40 -19.32
CA ASN A 146 15.56 5.92 -18.61
C ASN A 146 14.79 7.08 -17.95
N ASP A 147 13.62 6.79 -17.40
CA ASP A 147 12.74 7.82 -16.85
C ASP A 147 13.31 8.57 -15.63
N ARG A 148 14.33 7.99 -14.98
CA ARG A 148 15.02 8.59 -13.83
C ARG A 148 15.95 9.74 -14.25
N TYR A 149 16.22 9.90 -15.54
CA TYR A 149 17.04 10.99 -16.09
C TYR A 149 16.23 12.14 -16.70
N CYS A 150 14.94 11.97 -17.02
CA CYS A 150 14.16 12.95 -17.78
C CYS A 150 13.11 13.69 -16.92
N TRP A 151 13.54 14.76 -16.24
CA TRP A 151 12.66 15.61 -15.40
C TRP A 151 11.67 16.45 -16.25
N THR A 152 10.64 15.78 -16.77
CA THR A 152 9.64 16.30 -17.70
C THR A 152 8.23 16.10 -17.14
N ARG A 153 7.28 16.97 -17.52
CA ARG A 153 5.88 16.80 -17.14
C ARG A 153 5.26 15.63 -17.93
N PRO A 154 4.35 14.82 -17.34
CA PRO A 154 3.91 13.55 -17.96
C PRO A 154 3.09 13.78 -19.23
N ARG A 155 2.34 14.90 -19.29
CA ARG A 155 1.61 15.33 -20.50
C ARG A 155 2.50 15.65 -21.69
N THR A 156 3.79 15.91 -21.48
CA THR A 156 4.80 16.01 -22.55
C THR A 156 5.45 14.65 -22.83
N SER A 157 5.72 13.84 -21.82
CA SER A 157 6.34 12.52 -21.95
C SER A 157 5.46 11.54 -22.76
N ILE A 158 4.14 11.54 -22.51
CA ILE A 158 3.18 10.69 -23.25
C ILE A 158 3.10 11.07 -24.74
N LEU A 159 3.35 12.34 -25.09
CA LEU A 159 3.35 12.82 -26.47
C LEU A 159 4.61 12.37 -27.23
N ILE A 160 5.76 12.29 -26.54
CA ILE A 160 7.03 11.80 -27.11
C ILE A 160 6.93 10.31 -27.46
N VAL A 161 6.26 9.50 -26.65
CA VAL A 161 6.02 8.06 -26.92
C VAL A 161 5.01 7.83 -28.06
N LEU A 162 4.20 8.84 -28.42
CA LEU A 162 3.24 8.77 -29.53
C LEU A 162 3.78 9.34 -30.86
N LEU A 163 5.01 9.85 -30.90
CA LEU A 163 5.70 10.11 -32.15
C LEU A 163 6.24 8.78 -32.70
N PRO A 164 5.93 8.39 -33.95
CA PRO A 164 6.48 7.18 -34.53
C PRO A 164 8.01 7.31 -34.64
N SER A 165 8.73 6.30 -34.16
CA SER A 165 10.18 6.21 -34.35
C SER A 165 10.49 6.07 -35.84
N GLY A 166 10.81 7.20 -36.49
CA GLY A 166 11.03 7.28 -37.92
C GLY A 166 12.21 6.39 -38.35
N SER A 167 12.02 5.68 -39.46
CA SER A 167 13.08 4.89 -40.09
C SER A 167 14.14 5.77 -40.73
N ASN A 168 15.42 5.49 -40.44
CA ASN A 168 16.57 5.63 -41.33
C ASN A 168 17.57 4.53 -40.98
#